data_AF-A0A1V5M5D3-F1
#
_entry.id   AF-A0A1V5M5D3-F1
#
_cell.length_a   1.000
_cell.length_b   1.000
_cell.length_c   1.000
_cell.angle_alpha   90.00
_cell.angle_beta   90.00
_cell.angle_gamma   90.00
#
_symmetry.space_group_name_H-M   'P 1'
#
loop_
_entity.id
_entity.type
_entity.pdbx_description
1 polymer ?
#
loop_
_entity_poly.entity_id
_entity_poly.type
_entity_poly.pdbx_seq_one_letter_code
_entity_poly.pdbx_strand_id
1 'polypeptide(L)'
;MQYDNHELKAALNADRTILRSSQEVSAEAAYAKLVAETKSVYGGYDAKQKTVYAQALPAISKEQVRDISIGYGLSHFDLLDRNSNGRIEKSELDARALDAKAGRNPISGLPATMELELLKSLTERRSYLRALHKGGSWWNLNMIDPDDVTKDDLSAASTEVKQLRRIYDNLPLLPGVKPDKDFSSLPQGVPELFEAAGVEVKLTDEPVSKALAHHIDRSFVIAISQALYNPSSKEIVLERRDRTSKARSHEVGHAIDDALVPGSAFFSDSADFDKAVKQDLAEQKGRNINFERELPTLHTFVQSALLRGSLNESARKELFAEIYQSGDAPLAEGLRRYFPTTGALIDQTLASRGIGRKPQTW
;
A
#
# COMPACT_ATOMS: atom_id res chain seq x y z
N MET A 1 -9.29 31.52 -2.80
CA MET A 1 -10.57 31.06 -2.20
C MET A 1 -10.38 31.05 -0.69
N GLN A 2 -11.09 31.89 0.05
CA GLN A 2 -11.15 31.78 1.52
C GLN A 2 -12.13 30.66 1.84
N TYR A 3 -11.64 29.54 2.38
CA TYR A 3 -12.54 28.54 2.99
C TYR A 3 -13.25 29.20 4.16
N ASP A 4 -14.58 29.11 4.18
CA ASP A 4 -15.36 29.52 5.33
C ASP A 4 -14.94 28.66 6.54
N ASN A 5 -14.84 29.26 7.74
CA ASN A 5 -14.28 28.59 8.93
C ASN A 5 -15.02 27.28 9.26
N HIS A 6 -16.30 27.22 8.88
CA HIS A 6 -17.16 26.06 9.03
C HIS A 6 -16.78 24.87 8.12
N GLU A 7 -16.31 25.12 6.90
CA GLU A 7 -15.90 24.10 5.94
C GLU A 7 -14.52 23.54 6.27
N LEU A 8 -13.58 24.43 6.63
CA LEU A 8 -12.25 24.02 7.09
C LEU A 8 -12.36 23.12 8.32
N LYS A 9 -13.23 23.47 9.28
CA LYS A 9 -13.54 22.63 10.44
C LYS A 9 -14.11 21.26 10.04
N ALA A 10 -14.94 21.21 8.99
CA ALA A 10 -15.51 19.96 8.49
C ALA A 10 -14.44 19.05 7.88
N ALA A 11 -13.54 19.60 7.06
CA ALA A 11 -12.41 18.87 6.47
C ALA A 11 -11.44 18.36 7.55
N LEU A 12 -11.00 19.22 8.48
CA LEU A 12 -10.09 18.82 9.57
C LEU A 12 -10.68 17.75 10.50
N ASN A 13 -12.00 17.79 10.72
CA ASN A 13 -12.65 16.73 11.48
C ASN A 13 -12.72 15.41 10.69
N ALA A 14 -12.84 15.44 9.36
CA ALA A 14 -12.74 14.22 8.55
C ALA A 14 -11.36 13.58 8.68
N ASP A 15 -10.28 14.39 8.58
CA ASP A 15 -8.90 13.96 8.81
C ASP A 15 -8.74 13.29 10.17
N ARG A 16 -9.24 13.96 11.22
CA ARG A 16 -9.16 13.45 12.59
C ARG A 16 -9.93 12.14 12.78
N THR A 17 -11.12 12.03 12.18
CA THR A 17 -11.94 10.81 12.27
C THR A 17 -11.19 9.62 11.67
N ILE A 18 -10.60 9.78 10.49
CA ILE A 18 -9.83 8.72 9.83
C ILE A 18 -8.58 8.38 10.62
N LEU A 19 -7.83 9.38 11.10
CA LEU A 19 -6.65 9.17 11.94
C LEU A 19 -6.99 8.34 13.19
N ARG A 20 -8.03 8.72 13.94
CA ARG A 20 -8.44 8.01 15.16
C ARG A 20 -8.95 6.60 14.87
N SER A 21 -9.68 6.42 13.77
CA SER A 21 -10.14 5.10 13.34
C SER A 21 -8.96 4.19 12.98
N SER A 22 -7.91 4.76 12.38
CA SER A 22 -6.72 4.00 11.99
C SER A 22 -5.86 3.53 13.15
N GLN A 23 -5.97 4.16 14.33
CA GLN A 23 -5.27 3.78 15.56
C GLN A 23 -5.83 2.52 16.22
N GLU A 24 -7.00 2.04 15.79
CA GLU A 24 -7.60 0.84 16.35
C GLU A 24 -6.84 -0.42 15.93
N VAL A 25 -6.71 -1.37 16.85
CA VAL A 25 -5.83 -2.55 16.68
C VAL A 25 -6.34 -3.55 15.64
N SER A 26 -7.63 -3.56 15.33
CA SER A 26 -8.23 -4.45 14.32
C SER A 26 -9.07 -3.69 13.30
N ALA A 27 -9.28 -4.31 12.13
CA ALA A 27 -10.08 -3.75 11.05
C ALA A 27 -11.54 -3.50 11.46
N GLU A 28 -12.14 -4.40 12.25
CA GLU A 28 -13.51 -4.25 12.76
C GLU A 28 -13.61 -3.12 13.76
N ALA A 29 -12.64 -3.01 14.69
CA ALA A 29 -12.59 -1.91 15.65
C ALA A 29 -12.41 -0.57 14.94
N ALA A 30 -11.53 -0.51 13.94
CA ALA A 30 -11.32 0.66 13.09
C ALA A 30 -12.60 1.08 12.35
N TYR A 31 -13.31 0.12 11.76
CA TYR A 31 -14.58 0.39 11.09
C TYR A 31 -15.68 0.86 12.06
N ALA A 32 -15.84 0.19 13.20
CA ALA A 32 -16.81 0.58 14.22
C ALA A 32 -16.52 1.99 14.77
N LYS A 33 -15.24 2.32 14.99
CA LYS A 33 -14.77 3.64 15.38
C LYS A 33 -15.10 4.70 14.34
N LEU A 34 -14.85 4.41 13.06
CA LEU A 34 -15.16 5.31 11.95
C LEU A 34 -16.65 5.66 11.90
N VAL A 35 -17.52 4.65 12.04
CA VAL A 35 -18.98 4.83 12.07
C VAL A 35 -19.39 5.68 13.28
N ALA A 36 -18.86 5.37 14.47
CA ALA A 36 -19.18 6.10 15.69
C ALA A 36 -18.74 7.57 15.64
N GLU A 37 -17.51 7.84 15.21
CA GLU A 37 -16.98 9.20 15.09
C GLU A 37 -17.72 9.99 14.01
N THR A 38 -17.99 9.39 12.86
CA THR A 38 -18.75 10.04 11.79
C THR A 38 -20.16 10.42 12.24
N LYS A 39 -20.86 9.52 12.95
CA LYS A 39 -22.17 9.81 13.53
C LYS A 39 -22.11 10.96 14.54
N SER A 40 -21.09 10.98 15.39
CA SER A 40 -20.89 12.05 16.39
C SER A 40 -20.63 13.40 15.72
N VAL A 41 -19.83 13.43 14.66
CA VAL A 41 -19.49 14.67 13.95
C VAL A 41 -20.70 15.20 13.15
N TYR A 42 -21.48 14.30 12.55
CA TYR A 42 -22.65 14.65 11.73
C TYR A 42 -23.79 15.32 12.50
N GLY A 43 -23.92 15.04 13.79
CA GLY A 43 -25.01 15.56 14.63
C GLY A 43 -25.08 17.08 14.72
N GLY A 44 -23.97 17.80 14.46
CA GLY A 44 -23.89 19.26 14.56
C GLY A 44 -23.61 19.98 13.25
N TYR A 45 -23.60 19.27 12.10
CA TYR A 45 -23.23 19.85 10.81
C TYR A 45 -24.43 20.30 9.99
N ASP A 46 -24.32 21.49 9.40
CA ASP A 46 -25.21 21.92 8.33
C ASP A 46 -24.96 21.12 7.03
N ALA A 47 -25.79 21.36 6.00
CA ALA A 47 -25.70 20.64 4.73
C ALA A 47 -24.33 20.82 4.05
N LYS A 48 -23.75 22.03 4.11
CA LYS A 48 -22.47 22.35 3.45
C LYS A 48 -21.31 21.65 4.14
N GLN A 49 -21.30 21.65 5.48
CA GLN A 49 -20.33 20.94 6.29
C GLN A 49 -20.41 19.42 6.10
N LYS A 50 -21.62 18.86 5.98
CA LYS A 50 -21.81 17.43 5.66
C LYS A 50 -21.23 17.10 4.29
N THR A 51 -21.44 17.94 3.28
CA THR A 51 -20.86 17.75 1.94
C THR A 51 -19.34 17.77 1.98
N VAL A 52 -18.72 18.78 2.62
CA VAL A 52 -17.26 18.90 2.71
C VAL A 52 -16.66 17.71 3.47
N TYR A 53 -17.24 17.33 4.61
CA TYR A 53 -16.77 16.16 5.35
C TYR A 53 -16.90 14.87 4.52
N ALA A 54 -18.03 14.65 3.84
CA ALA A 54 -18.24 13.46 3.02
C ALA A 54 -17.23 13.35 1.86
N GLN A 55 -16.79 14.48 1.31
CA GLN A 55 -15.79 14.53 0.25
C GLN A 55 -14.36 14.33 0.79
N ALA A 56 -14.06 14.92 1.94
CA ALA A 56 -12.74 14.83 2.58
C ALA A 56 -12.48 13.44 3.16
N LEU A 57 -13.47 12.81 3.80
CA LEU A 57 -13.34 11.54 4.53
C LEU A 57 -12.63 10.42 3.75
N PRO A 58 -12.99 10.11 2.49
CA PRO A 58 -12.29 9.08 1.71
C PRO A 58 -10.91 9.51 1.18
N ALA A 59 -10.60 10.81 1.16
CA ALA A 59 -9.39 11.34 0.51
C ALA A 59 -8.13 11.26 1.39
N ILE A 60 -8.27 10.86 2.67
CA ILE A 60 -7.25 11.07 3.70
C ILE A 60 -6.18 9.97 3.75
N SER A 61 -6.47 8.75 3.27
CA SER A 61 -5.45 7.73 2.99
C SER A 61 -6.08 6.48 2.37
N LYS A 62 -5.54 6.02 1.23
CA LYS A 62 -5.97 4.77 0.60
C LYS A 62 -5.67 3.55 1.46
N GLU A 63 -4.57 3.56 2.22
CA GLU A 63 -4.17 2.45 3.10
C GLU A 63 -5.11 2.31 4.31
N GLN A 64 -5.60 3.42 4.86
CA GLN A 64 -6.56 3.38 5.96
C GLN A 64 -7.93 2.91 5.47
N VAL A 65 -8.37 3.40 4.30
CA VAL A 65 -9.61 2.92 3.64
C VAL A 65 -9.51 1.42 3.36
N ARG A 66 -8.33 0.94 2.95
CA ARG A 66 -8.05 -0.47 2.71
C ARG A 66 -8.27 -1.33 3.94
N ASP A 67 -7.68 -0.99 5.07
CA ASP A 67 -7.84 -1.82 6.26
C ASP A 67 -9.28 -1.75 6.80
N ILE A 68 -9.89 -0.56 6.75
CA ILE A 68 -11.28 -0.34 7.19
C ILE A 68 -12.26 -1.11 6.29
N SER A 69 -11.95 -1.31 5.00
CA SER A 69 -12.83 -2.04 4.07
C SER A 69 -13.01 -3.51 4.45
N ILE A 70 -12.02 -4.13 5.10
CA ILE A 70 -12.13 -5.49 5.67
C ILE A 70 -13.16 -5.49 6.81
N GLY A 71 -13.05 -4.53 7.73
CA GLY A 71 -14.00 -4.39 8.84
C GLY A 71 -15.44 -4.11 8.38
N TYR A 72 -15.57 -3.30 7.32
CA TYR A 72 -16.85 -3.09 6.63
C TYR A 72 -17.40 -4.39 6.02
N GLY A 73 -16.58 -5.12 5.26
CA GLY A 73 -16.98 -6.40 4.65
C GLY A 73 -17.42 -7.44 5.68
N LEU A 74 -16.72 -7.52 6.82
CA LEU A 74 -17.09 -8.41 7.93
C LEU A 74 -18.39 -8.00 8.62
N SER A 75 -18.57 -6.70 8.89
CA SER A 75 -19.73 -6.18 9.60
C SER A 75 -21.02 -6.26 8.78
N HIS A 76 -20.89 -6.26 7.46
CA HIS A 76 -22.02 -6.26 6.51
C HIS A 76 -22.05 -7.50 5.62
N PHE A 77 -21.36 -8.57 5.99
CA PHE A 77 -21.21 -9.76 5.14
C PHE A 77 -22.57 -10.27 4.65
N ASP A 78 -23.50 -10.47 5.58
CA ASP A 78 -24.83 -11.04 5.29
C ASP A 78 -25.71 -10.09 4.45
N LEU A 79 -25.39 -8.79 4.43
CA LEU A 79 -26.07 -7.81 3.56
C LEU A 79 -25.43 -7.71 2.17
N LEU A 80 -24.14 -8.03 2.07
CA LEU A 80 -23.38 -8.02 0.82
C LEU A 80 -23.53 -9.35 0.05
N ASP A 81 -23.63 -10.48 0.74
CA ASP A 81 -23.99 -11.81 0.20
C ASP A 81 -25.51 -11.87 -0.02
N ARG A 82 -25.97 -11.15 -1.05
CA ARG A 82 -27.39 -11.01 -1.41
C ARG A 82 -28.00 -12.36 -1.77
N ASN A 83 -27.20 -13.26 -2.34
CA ASN A 83 -27.62 -14.61 -2.70
C ASN A 83 -27.62 -15.58 -1.51
N SER A 84 -27.09 -15.16 -0.35
CA SER A 84 -26.95 -15.98 0.86
C SER A 84 -26.26 -17.32 0.60
N ASN A 85 -25.28 -17.33 -0.29
CA ASN A 85 -24.56 -18.53 -0.73
C ASN A 85 -23.24 -18.74 0.06
N GLY A 86 -22.98 -17.87 1.05
CA GLY A 86 -21.78 -17.86 1.88
C GLY A 86 -20.61 -17.11 1.24
N ARG A 87 -20.84 -16.34 0.18
CA ARG A 87 -19.80 -15.70 -0.63
C ARG A 87 -20.30 -14.37 -1.18
N ILE A 88 -19.46 -13.35 -1.14
CA ILE A 88 -19.75 -12.05 -1.76
C ILE A 88 -19.17 -12.06 -3.16
N GLU A 89 -20.03 -12.08 -4.17
CA GLU A 89 -19.63 -12.03 -5.58
C GLU A 89 -19.23 -10.61 -6.01
N LYS A 90 -18.37 -10.52 -7.02
CA LYS A 90 -18.02 -9.26 -7.69
C LYS A 90 -19.26 -8.49 -8.14
N SER A 91 -20.21 -9.21 -8.73
CA SER A 91 -21.47 -8.66 -9.23
C SER A 91 -22.29 -7.97 -8.13
N GLU A 92 -22.26 -8.52 -6.91
CA GLU A 92 -22.95 -7.99 -5.73
C GLU A 92 -22.26 -6.72 -5.20
N LEU A 93 -20.92 -6.71 -5.15
CA LEU A 93 -20.15 -5.51 -4.82
C LEU A 93 -20.35 -4.39 -5.84
N ASP A 94 -20.34 -4.71 -7.14
CA ASP A 94 -20.54 -3.75 -8.21
C ASP A 94 -21.97 -3.18 -8.18
N ALA A 95 -22.98 -4.03 -7.95
CA ALA A 95 -24.37 -3.60 -7.76
C ALA A 95 -24.51 -2.68 -6.53
N ARG A 96 -23.87 -3.04 -5.42
CA ARG A 96 -23.87 -2.23 -4.21
C ARG A 96 -23.17 -0.89 -4.42
N ALA A 97 -22.07 -0.86 -5.16
CA ALA A 97 -21.35 0.36 -5.49
C ALA A 97 -22.22 1.32 -6.33
N LEU A 98 -23.03 0.78 -7.25
CA LEU A 98 -24.00 1.58 -8.01
C LEU A 98 -25.08 2.20 -7.09
N ASP A 99 -25.60 1.42 -6.14
CA ASP A 99 -26.59 1.93 -5.18
C ASP A 99 -26.00 2.98 -4.23
N ALA A 100 -24.80 2.74 -3.69
CA ALA A 100 -24.08 3.70 -2.86
C ALA A 100 -23.82 5.00 -3.64
N LYS A 101 -23.37 4.93 -4.90
CA LYS A 101 -23.16 6.10 -5.75
C LYS A 101 -24.45 6.90 -5.99
N ALA A 102 -25.60 6.23 -6.04
CA ALA A 102 -26.91 6.85 -6.17
C ALA A 102 -27.51 7.31 -4.82
N GLY A 103 -26.82 7.06 -3.69
CA GLY A 103 -27.31 7.37 -2.35
C GLY A 103 -28.48 6.50 -1.89
N ARG A 104 -28.64 5.29 -2.45
CA ARG A 104 -29.77 4.39 -2.17
C ARG A 104 -29.42 3.34 -1.12
N ASN A 105 -30.39 3.00 -0.27
CA ASN A 105 -30.32 1.92 0.73
C ASN A 105 -29.02 1.94 1.55
N PRO A 106 -28.70 2.99 2.31
CA PRO A 106 -27.44 3.05 3.06
C PRO A 106 -27.35 1.94 4.10
N ILE A 107 -26.28 1.14 4.06
CA ILE A 107 -26.05 0.04 5.02
C ILE A 107 -24.81 0.29 5.89
N SER A 108 -23.87 1.11 5.44
CA SER A 108 -22.61 1.36 6.14
C SER A 108 -22.72 2.28 7.36
N GLY A 109 -23.80 3.05 7.49
CA GLY A 109 -23.88 4.15 8.46
C GLY A 109 -22.87 5.29 8.19
N LEU A 110 -22.21 5.28 7.02
CA LEU A 110 -21.24 6.26 6.56
C LEU A 110 -21.81 7.09 5.39
N PRO A 111 -21.14 8.20 5.01
CA PRO A 111 -21.49 8.94 3.81
C PRO A 111 -21.33 8.05 2.57
N ALA A 112 -22.24 8.20 1.60
CA ALA A 112 -22.26 7.41 0.36
C ALA A 112 -20.92 7.37 -0.38
N THR A 113 -20.18 8.48 -0.36
CA THR A 113 -18.83 8.59 -0.95
C THR A 113 -17.81 7.68 -0.26
N MET A 114 -17.84 7.59 1.07
CA MET A 114 -16.95 6.72 1.83
C MET A 114 -17.31 5.24 1.61
N GLU A 115 -18.61 4.92 1.64
CA GLU A 115 -19.06 3.56 1.36
C GLU A 115 -18.64 3.08 -0.03
N LEU A 116 -18.74 3.96 -1.03
CA LEU A 116 -18.28 3.67 -2.39
C LEU A 116 -16.78 3.33 -2.43
N GLU A 117 -15.93 4.06 -1.70
CA GLU A 117 -14.49 3.77 -1.65
C GLU A 117 -14.18 2.47 -0.89
N LEU A 118 -14.92 2.14 0.17
CA LEU A 118 -14.80 0.85 0.86
C LEU A 118 -15.16 -0.32 -0.08
N LEU A 119 -16.22 -0.17 -0.88
CA LEU A 119 -16.65 -1.17 -1.86
C LEU A 119 -15.64 -1.34 -2.99
N LYS A 120 -15.11 -0.23 -3.54
CA LYS A 120 -14.02 -0.29 -4.54
C LYS A 120 -12.81 -1.01 -3.98
N SER A 121 -12.41 -0.68 -2.75
CA SER A 121 -11.29 -1.32 -2.08
C SER A 121 -11.50 -2.83 -1.91
N LEU A 122 -12.69 -3.28 -1.52
CA LEU A 122 -13.03 -4.72 -1.46
C LEU A 122 -12.97 -5.38 -2.84
N THR A 123 -13.53 -4.73 -3.88
CA THR A 123 -13.52 -5.23 -5.25
C THR A 123 -12.10 -5.39 -5.82
N GLU A 124 -11.21 -4.44 -5.56
CA GLU A 124 -9.82 -4.47 -6.03
C GLU A 124 -8.97 -5.51 -5.31
N ARG A 125 -9.37 -5.91 -4.09
CA ARG A 125 -8.57 -6.79 -3.22
C ARG A 125 -9.05 -8.23 -3.12
N ARG A 126 -10.11 -8.63 -3.83
CA ARG A 126 -10.65 -10.00 -3.76
C ARG A 126 -9.59 -11.08 -3.95
N SER A 127 -8.71 -10.90 -4.93
CA SER A 127 -7.55 -11.77 -5.19
C SER A 127 -6.64 -11.94 -3.97
N TYR A 128 -6.38 -10.86 -3.23
CA TYR A 128 -5.54 -10.85 -2.04
C TYR A 128 -6.22 -11.55 -0.85
N LEU A 129 -7.48 -11.21 -0.58
CA LEU A 129 -8.23 -11.75 0.56
C LEU A 129 -8.34 -13.29 0.50
N ARG A 130 -8.58 -13.84 -0.69
CA ARG A 130 -8.68 -15.30 -0.93
C ARG A 130 -7.35 -16.03 -0.79
N ALA A 131 -6.24 -15.39 -1.13
CA ALA A 131 -4.91 -16.00 -1.05
C ALA A 131 -4.48 -16.25 0.41
N LEU A 132 -4.83 -15.32 1.32
CA LEU A 132 -4.49 -15.39 2.74
C LEU A 132 -5.12 -16.57 3.47
N HIS A 133 -6.40 -16.83 3.22
CA HIS A 133 -7.13 -17.87 3.93
C HIS A 133 -6.71 -19.29 3.53
N LYS A 134 -6.28 -19.51 2.28
CA LYS A 134 -5.85 -20.85 1.81
C LYS A 134 -4.48 -21.30 2.33
N GLY A 135 -3.88 -20.60 3.30
CA GLY A 135 -2.52 -20.89 3.78
C GLY A 135 -1.47 -20.79 2.68
N GLY A 136 -1.81 -20.12 1.58
CA GLY A 136 -0.91 -19.87 0.49
C GLY A 136 0.09 -18.84 0.93
N SER A 137 1.37 -19.21 0.87
CA SER A 137 2.49 -18.30 0.67
C SER A 137 2.04 -17.04 -0.10
N TRP A 138 2.47 -15.82 0.27
CA TRP A 138 2.14 -14.55 -0.46
C TRP A 138 2.36 -14.66 -1.99
N TRP A 139 3.17 -15.65 -2.40
CA TRP A 139 3.39 -16.19 -3.73
C TRP A 139 2.18 -16.85 -4.44
N ASN A 140 1.05 -17.10 -3.77
CA ASN A 140 -0.17 -17.70 -4.34
C ASN A 140 -1.17 -16.67 -4.91
N LEU A 141 -0.79 -15.39 -4.98
CA LEU A 141 -1.53 -14.33 -5.71
C LEU A 141 -1.63 -14.57 -7.24
N ASN A 142 -1.09 -15.69 -7.73
CA ASN A 142 -1.04 -16.10 -9.13
C ASN A 142 -2.17 -17.02 -9.60
N MET A 143 -3.16 -17.37 -8.79
CA MET A 143 -4.25 -18.23 -9.29
C MET A 143 -5.62 -17.64 -9.00
N ILE A 144 -6.21 -17.07 -10.07
CA ILE A 144 -7.62 -16.71 -10.25
C ILE A 144 -7.98 -15.43 -9.48
N ASP A 145 -8.38 -14.34 -10.18
CA ASP A 145 -9.16 -13.28 -9.53
C ASP A 145 -10.48 -13.93 -9.14
N PRO A 146 -10.68 -14.25 -7.86
CA PRO A 146 -11.83 -15.03 -7.49
C PRO A 146 -13.06 -14.16 -7.73
N ASP A 147 -14.06 -14.74 -8.39
CA ASP A 147 -15.35 -14.08 -8.61
C ASP A 147 -16.04 -13.74 -7.29
N ASP A 148 -15.61 -14.36 -6.19
CA ASP A 148 -16.21 -14.23 -4.87
C ASP A 148 -15.19 -14.18 -3.71
N VAL A 149 -15.60 -13.60 -2.58
CA VAL A 149 -14.87 -13.60 -1.30
C VAL A 149 -15.75 -14.15 -0.20
N THR A 150 -15.23 -15.07 0.61
CA THR A 150 -15.96 -15.68 1.74
C THR A 150 -15.72 -14.91 3.04
N LYS A 151 -16.56 -15.20 4.04
CA LYS A 151 -16.39 -14.63 5.39
C LYS A 151 -15.09 -15.06 6.05
N ASP A 152 -14.62 -16.28 5.75
CA ASP A 152 -13.35 -16.80 6.23
C ASP A 152 -12.16 -16.09 5.57
N ASP A 153 -12.25 -15.75 4.28
CA ASP A 153 -11.24 -14.95 3.58
C ASP A 153 -11.08 -13.56 4.22
N LEU A 154 -12.21 -12.89 4.54
CA LEU A 154 -12.21 -11.62 5.25
C LEU A 154 -11.69 -11.75 6.70
N SER A 155 -12.02 -12.86 7.38
CA SER A 155 -11.58 -13.11 8.76
C SER A 155 -10.08 -13.40 8.84
N ALA A 156 -9.53 -14.13 7.87
CA ALA A 156 -8.08 -14.33 7.73
C ALA A 156 -7.37 -13.00 7.47
N ALA A 157 -7.90 -12.17 6.56
CA ALA A 157 -7.35 -10.84 6.30
C ALA A 157 -7.41 -9.90 7.51
N SER A 158 -8.50 -9.94 8.29
CA SER A 158 -8.59 -9.17 9.54
C SER A 158 -7.57 -9.63 10.58
N THR A 159 -7.35 -10.95 10.68
CA THR A 159 -6.34 -11.53 11.57
C THR A 159 -4.93 -11.06 11.17
N GLU A 160 -4.62 -11.05 9.87
CA GLU A 160 -3.37 -10.53 9.35
C GLU A 160 -3.24 -9.02 9.60
N VAL A 161 -4.26 -8.21 9.31
CA VAL A 161 -4.24 -6.76 9.63
C VAL A 161 -3.98 -6.52 11.12
N LYS A 162 -4.58 -7.32 12.00
CA LYS A 162 -4.33 -7.25 13.44
C LYS A 162 -2.91 -7.67 13.81
N GLN A 163 -2.34 -8.66 13.13
CA GLN A 163 -0.94 -9.07 13.32
C GLN A 163 0.02 -8.00 12.80
N LEU A 164 -0.17 -7.51 11.57
CA LEU A 164 0.58 -6.42 10.95
C LEU A 164 0.50 -5.16 11.79
N ARG A 165 -0.68 -4.71 12.22
CA ARG A 165 -0.82 -3.54 13.11
C ARG A 165 -0.13 -3.73 14.46
N ARG A 166 -0.01 -4.96 14.98
CA ARG A 166 0.79 -5.27 16.18
C ARG A 166 2.30 -5.36 15.92
N ILE A 167 2.72 -5.70 14.70
CA ILE A 167 4.12 -5.69 14.26
C ILE A 167 4.58 -4.26 13.98
N TYR A 168 3.66 -3.46 13.45
CA TYR A 168 3.84 -2.10 12.96
C TYR A 168 3.35 -1.02 13.93
N ASP A 169 2.85 -1.40 15.11
CA ASP A 169 3.01 -0.57 16.31
C ASP A 169 4.46 -0.09 16.29
N ASN A 170 4.71 1.23 16.40
CA ASN A 170 5.98 1.98 16.22
C ASN A 170 7.19 1.46 17.04
N LEU A 171 7.39 0.15 17.09
CA LEU A 171 8.37 -0.60 17.82
C LEU A 171 9.45 -0.99 16.81
N PRO A 172 10.72 -0.68 17.12
CA PRO A 172 11.82 -1.11 16.29
C PRO A 172 11.81 -2.63 16.06
N LEU A 173 12.02 -3.08 14.81
CA LEU A 173 12.23 -4.47 14.42
C LEU A 173 13.44 -5.07 15.14
N LEU A 174 14.50 -4.27 15.28
CA LEU A 174 15.74 -4.60 15.99
C LEU A 174 16.06 -3.51 17.03
N PRO A 175 15.40 -3.50 18.20
CA PRO A 175 15.51 -2.42 19.19
C PRO A 175 16.88 -2.34 19.87
N GLY A 176 17.64 -3.44 19.90
CA GLY A 176 19.00 -3.49 20.45
C GLY A 176 20.11 -3.12 19.45
N VAL A 177 19.77 -2.95 18.17
CA VAL A 177 20.74 -2.67 17.10
C VAL A 177 20.74 -1.18 16.82
N LYS A 178 21.91 -0.55 16.96
CA LYS A 178 22.10 0.87 16.64
C LYS A 178 22.01 1.08 15.12
N PRO A 179 21.39 2.19 14.67
CA PRO A 179 21.44 2.56 13.27
C PRO A 179 22.89 2.68 12.79
N ASP A 180 23.12 2.20 11.58
CA ASP A 180 24.35 2.45 10.87
C ASP A 180 24.44 3.93 10.52
N LYS A 181 25.64 4.48 10.65
CA LYS A 181 25.93 5.90 10.32
C LYS A 181 26.72 6.03 9.02
N ASP A 182 27.17 4.92 8.46
CA ASP A 182 27.92 4.87 7.21
C ASP A 182 26.97 4.76 6.00
N PHE A 183 26.45 5.91 5.57
CA PHE A 183 25.63 6.00 4.36
C PHE A 183 26.43 6.19 3.07
N SER A 184 27.77 5.99 3.09
CA SER A 184 28.63 6.23 1.92
C SER A 184 28.29 5.37 0.70
N SER A 185 27.56 4.28 0.92
CA SER A 185 27.08 3.37 -0.12
C SER A 185 25.71 3.73 -0.69
N LEU A 186 25.01 4.72 -0.11
CA LEU A 186 23.73 5.21 -0.62
C LEU A 186 23.93 6.31 -1.67
N PRO A 187 23.01 6.45 -2.64
CA PRO A 187 23.08 7.53 -3.62
C PRO A 187 23.00 8.94 -2.99
N GLN A 188 23.55 9.94 -3.67
CA GLN A 188 23.54 11.33 -3.21
C GLN A 188 22.11 11.80 -2.88
N GLY A 189 21.93 12.52 -1.76
CA GLY A 189 20.63 13.06 -1.33
C GLY A 189 19.74 12.06 -0.60
N VAL A 190 20.03 10.75 -0.68
CA VAL A 190 19.31 9.71 0.06
C VAL A 190 19.59 9.79 1.58
N PRO A 191 20.83 9.99 2.05
CA PRO A 191 21.10 10.13 3.49
C PRO A 191 20.30 11.28 4.11
N GLU A 192 20.27 12.44 3.45
CA GLU A 192 19.53 13.62 3.90
C GLU A 192 18.02 13.39 3.85
N LEU A 193 17.52 12.70 2.81
CA LEU A 193 16.11 12.29 2.72
C LEU A 193 15.73 11.37 3.88
N PHE A 194 16.57 10.38 4.17
CA PHE A 194 16.32 9.42 5.24
C PHE A 194 16.36 10.09 6.61
N GLU A 195 17.34 10.97 6.86
CA GLU A 195 17.39 11.77 8.09
C GLU A 195 16.12 12.61 8.26
N ALA A 196 15.68 13.31 7.22
CA ALA A 196 14.46 14.13 7.26
C ALA A 196 13.18 13.30 7.46
N ALA A 197 13.12 12.09 6.90
CA ALA A 197 11.98 11.19 7.02
C ALA A 197 12.04 10.28 8.26
N GLY A 198 13.12 10.33 9.05
CA GLY A 198 13.33 9.47 10.21
C GLY A 198 13.60 8.00 9.86
N VAL A 199 14.14 7.72 8.67
CA VAL A 199 14.50 6.37 8.24
C VAL A 199 15.83 5.93 8.85
N GLU A 200 15.83 4.78 9.52
CA GLU A 200 17.01 4.19 10.14
C GLU A 200 17.48 2.96 9.34
N VAL A 201 18.76 2.91 8.98
CA VAL A 201 19.37 1.70 8.40
C VAL A 201 20.01 0.88 9.52
N LYS A 202 19.67 -0.40 9.63
CA LYS A 202 20.22 -1.32 10.63
C LYS A 202 20.91 -2.49 9.95
N LEU A 203 22.14 -2.76 10.37
CA LEU A 203 22.95 -3.85 9.83
C LEU A 203 22.96 -5.04 10.78
N THR A 204 22.72 -6.23 10.25
CA THR A 204 22.83 -7.51 10.96
C THR A 204 24.04 -8.32 10.47
N ASP A 205 24.66 -9.09 11.36
CA ASP A 205 25.77 -10.00 11.04
C ASP A 205 25.30 -11.41 10.63
N GLU A 206 24.05 -11.73 10.92
CA GLU A 206 23.37 -12.95 10.48
C GLU A 206 22.33 -12.64 9.38
N PRO A 207 21.90 -13.65 8.59
CA PRO A 207 20.86 -13.44 7.58
C PRO A 207 19.61 -12.77 8.14
N VAL A 208 18.97 -11.88 7.36
CA VAL A 208 17.80 -11.10 7.82
C VAL A 208 16.70 -12.00 8.37
N SER A 209 16.45 -13.13 7.71
CA SER A 209 15.47 -14.13 8.18
C SER A 209 15.78 -14.71 9.56
N LYS A 210 17.05 -14.83 9.95
CA LYS A 210 17.45 -15.27 11.29
C LYS A 210 17.38 -14.14 12.31
N ALA A 211 17.89 -12.95 11.96
CA ALA A 211 17.85 -11.78 12.83
C ALA A 211 16.42 -11.40 13.23
N LEU A 212 15.46 -11.64 12.32
CA LEU A 212 14.05 -11.36 12.52
C LEU A 212 13.23 -12.63 12.80
N ALA A 213 13.85 -13.74 13.22
CA ALA A 213 13.15 -15.02 13.43
C ALA A 213 11.99 -14.92 14.43
N HIS A 214 12.11 -14.07 15.45
CA HIS A 214 11.04 -13.79 16.42
C HIS A 214 9.81 -13.08 15.82
N HIS A 215 9.92 -12.63 14.57
CA HIS A 215 8.85 -12.04 13.76
C HIS A 215 8.44 -12.93 12.57
N ILE A 216 8.93 -14.18 12.44
CA ILE A 216 8.53 -15.05 11.31
C ILE A 216 7.07 -15.48 11.42
N ASP A 217 6.59 -15.84 12.62
CA ASP A 217 5.18 -16.22 12.88
C ASP A 217 4.20 -15.06 12.60
N ARG A 218 4.75 -13.88 12.31
CA ARG A 218 4.09 -12.60 12.13
C ARG A 218 4.08 -12.16 10.65
N SER A 219 5.01 -12.65 9.81
CA SER A 219 4.98 -12.51 8.35
C SER A 219 5.92 -13.52 7.68
N PHE A 220 5.41 -14.30 6.73
CA PHE A 220 6.23 -15.25 5.97
C PHE A 220 7.27 -14.56 5.08
N VAL A 221 7.06 -13.29 4.70
CA VAL A 221 8.01 -12.50 3.90
C VAL A 221 9.36 -12.42 4.61
N ILE A 222 9.35 -12.26 5.94
CA ILE A 222 10.57 -12.19 6.76
C ILE A 222 11.41 -13.46 6.64
N ALA A 223 10.80 -14.64 6.48
CA ALA A 223 11.52 -15.90 6.39
C ALA A 223 12.37 -16.03 5.11
N ILE A 224 12.04 -15.27 4.07
CA ILE A 224 12.69 -15.32 2.75
C ILE A 224 13.41 -14.02 2.37
N SER A 225 13.24 -12.96 3.15
CA SER A 225 13.89 -11.67 2.95
C SER A 225 15.41 -11.76 3.14
N GLN A 226 16.15 -11.21 2.16
CA GLN A 226 17.59 -10.91 2.26
C GLN A 226 17.83 -9.46 2.73
N ALA A 227 16.80 -8.62 2.58
CA ALA A 227 16.70 -7.25 3.07
C ALA A 227 15.22 -7.01 3.38
N LEU A 228 14.93 -6.06 4.28
CA LEU A 228 13.55 -5.69 4.59
C LEU A 228 13.45 -4.20 4.94
N TYR A 229 12.57 -3.47 4.27
CA TYR A 229 12.09 -2.18 4.73
C TYR A 229 10.76 -2.32 5.48
N ASN A 230 10.69 -1.71 6.66
CA ASN A 230 9.46 -1.56 7.42
C ASN A 230 9.02 -0.09 7.40
N PRO A 231 7.94 0.25 6.67
CA PRO A 231 7.47 1.63 6.57
C PRO A 231 6.91 2.18 7.89
N SER A 232 6.49 1.31 8.83
CA SER A 232 5.86 1.76 10.07
C SER A 232 6.88 2.12 11.14
N SER A 233 7.94 1.34 11.29
CA SER A 233 9.08 1.69 12.16
C SER A 233 10.12 2.56 11.46
N LYS A 234 9.98 2.78 10.15
CA LYS A 234 10.94 3.46 9.26
C LYS A 234 12.33 2.81 9.31
N GLU A 235 12.41 1.50 9.52
CA GLU A 235 13.68 0.79 9.57
C GLU A 235 13.93 -0.01 8.29
N ILE A 236 15.16 0.09 7.77
CA ILE A 236 15.69 -0.85 6.78
C ILE A 236 16.63 -1.82 7.49
N VAL A 237 16.37 -3.12 7.41
CA VAL A 237 17.25 -4.17 7.94
C VAL A 237 18.02 -4.81 6.79
N LEU A 238 19.35 -4.72 6.83
CA LEU A 238 20.25 -5.21 5.80
C LEU A 238 21.33 -6.13 6.39
N GLU A 239 21.81 -7.09 5.61
CA GLU A 239 22.98 -7.88 5.99
C GLU A 239 24.26 -7.05 5.82
N ARG A 240 25.11 -7.02 6.86
CA ARG A 240 26.35 -6.21 6.87
C ARG A 240 27.30 -6.59 5.73
N ARG A 241 27.36 -7.87 5.39
CA ARG A 241 28.29 -8.44 4.40
C ARG A 241 27.85 -8.23 2.96
N ASP A 242 26.59 -7.86 2.74
CA ASP A 242 26.00 -7.79 1.42
C ASP A 242 25.71 -6.33 1.03
N ARG A 243 26.81 -5.58 0.79
CA ARG A 243 26.74 -4.13 0.57
C ARG A 243 26.25 -3.74 -0.84
N THR A 244 26.18 -4.67 -1.77
CA THR A 244 25.89 -4.40 -3.20
C THR A 244 24.79 -5.26 -3.78
N SER A 245 24.02 -6.01 -2.98
CA SER A 245 22.97 -6.85 -3.55
C SER A 245 21.78 -6.09 -4.11
N LYS A 246 21.16 -6.72 -5.09
CA LYS A 246 19.84 -6.36 -5.63
C LYS A 246 18.82 -6.14 -4.51
N ALA A 247 18.74 -7.06 -3.54
CA ALA A 247 17.78 -7.00 -2.44
C ALA A 247 17.92 -5.71 -1.63
N ARG A 248 19.16 -5.32 -1.30
CA ARG A 248 19.44 -4.04 -0.63
C ARG A 248 18.96 -2.85 -1.45
N SER A 249 19.34 -2.76 -2.72
CA SER A 249 18.95 -1.62 -3.57
C SER A 249 17.44 -1.54 -3.79
N HIS A 250 16.76 -2.68 -3.84
CA HIS A 250 15.31 -2.77 -3.94
C HIS A 250 14.62 -2.22 -2.68
N GLU A 251 15.01 -2.66 -1.48
CA GLU A 251 14.44 -2.16 -0.22
C GLU A 251 14.77 -0.68 0.05
N VAL A 252 15.93 -0.20 -0.38
CA VAL A 252 16.25 1.24 -0.39
C VAL A 252 15.28 2.00 -1.31
N GLY A 253 14.88 1.41 -2.44
CA GLY A 253 13.84 1.94 -3.31
C GLY A 253 12.50 2.11 -2.59
N HIS A 254 12.05 1.10 -1.84
CA HIS A 254 10.83 1.19 -1.01
C HIS A 254 10.92 2.29 0.05
N ALA A 255 12.07 2.42 0.71
CA ALA A 255 12.28 3.47 1.71
C ALA A 255 12.28 4.88 1.11
N ILE A 256 12.80 5.05 -0.10
CA ILE A 256 12.75 6.33 -0.82
C ILE A 256 11.32 6.64 -1.24
N ASP A 257 10.60 5.67 -1.79
CA ASP A 257 9.20 5.81 -2.20
C ASP A 257 8.32 6.34 -1.05
N ASP A 258 8.52 5.79 0.14
CA ASP A 258 7.88 6.23 1.38
C ASP A 258 8.38 7.63 1.81
N ALA A 259 9.69 7.84 1.87
CA ALA A 259 10.28 9.10 2.34
C ALA A 259 9.99 10.31 1.44
N LEU A 260 9.66 10.10 0.16
CA LEU A 260 9.28 11.16 -0.78
C LEU A 260 7.98 11.88 -0.39
N VAL A 261 7.14 11.26 0.44
CA VAL A 261 5.86 11.81 0.89
C VAL A 261 5.75 11.72 2.43
N PRO A 262 6.35 12.67 3.18
CA PRO A 262 6.37 12.61 4.64
C PRO A 262 4.95 12.63 5.24
N GLY A 263 4.63 11.61 6.04
CA GLY A 263 3.42 11.58 6.87
C GLY A 263 2.18 10.89 6.30
N SER A 264 2.16 10.45 5.03
CA SER A 264 1.15 9.51 4.50
C SER A 264 1.44 9.09 3.06
N ALA A 265 1.16 7.81 2.74
CA ALA A 265 1.17 7.17 1.41
C ALA A 265 2.52 7.16 0.67
N PHE A 266 2.84 6.04 0.02
CA PHE A 266 4.00 5.94 -0.87
C PHE A 266 3.82 6.84 -2.09
N PHE A 267 4.90 7.38 -2.66
CA PHE A 267 4.82 8.14 -3.90
C PHE A 267 4.19 7.31 -5.04
N SER A 268 4.45 6.00 -5.09
CA SER A 268 3.83 5.05 -6.03
C SER A 268 2.30 4.94 -5.92
N ASP A 269 1.71 5.45 -4.85
CA ASP A 269 0.26 5.46 -4.62
C ASP A 269 -0.41 6.75 -5.11
N SER A 270 0.40 7.73 -5.52
CA SER A 270 -0.08 8.99 -6.06
C SER A 270 -0.88 8.79 -7.36
N ALA A 271 -1.82 9.69 -7.59
CA ALA A 271 -2.63 9.67 -8.82
C ALA A 271 -1.78 9.88 -10.08
N ASP A 272 -0.70 10.68 -9.98
CA ASP A 272 0.21 10.93 -11.09
C ASP A 272 1.02 9.68 -11.46
N PHE A 273 1.49 8.93 -10.45
CA PHE A 273 2.17 7.66 -10.68
C PHE A 273 1.24 6.62 -11.32
N ASP A 274 0.03 6.45 -10.78
CA ASP A 274 -0.97 5.55 -11.36
C ASP A 274 -1.34 5.94 -12.81
N LYS A 275 -1.46 7.24 -13.09
CA LYS A 275 -1.70 7.75 -14.44
C LYS A 275 -0.55 7.41 -15.40
N ALA A 276 0.71 7.61 -14.98
CA ALA A 276 1.88 7.28 -15.79
C ALA A 276 1.95 5.78 -16.10
N VAL A 277 1.72 4.93 -15.10
CA VAL A 277 1.69 3.47 -15.27
C VAL A 277 0.60 3.06 -16.25
N LYS A 278 -0.61 3.61 -16.11
CA LYS A 278 -1.73 3.32 -17.02
C LYS A 278 -1.45 3.76 -18.46
N GLN A 279 -0.77 4.88 -18.64
CA GLN A 279 -0.34 5.34 -19.96
C GLN A 279 0.64 4.34 -20.59
N ASP A 280 1.70 3.97 -19.88
CA ASP A 280 2.70 3.02 -20.38
C ASP A 280 2.07 1.65 -20.71
N LEU A 281 1.16 1.15 -19.85
CA LEU A 281 0.42 -0.09 -20.13
C LEU A 281 -0.49 0.01 -21.36
N ALA A 282 -1.14 1.15 -21.57
CA ALA A 282 -2.00 1.36 -22.73
C ALA A 282 -1.20 1.37 -24.04
N GLU A 283 0.00 1.95 -24.03
CA GLU A 283 0.93 1.96 -25.17
C GLU A 283 1.50 0.56 -25.49
N GLN A 284 1.52 -0.35 -24.51
CA GLN A 284 1.92 -1.73 -24.71
C GLN A 284 0.79 -2.64 -25.22
N LYS A 285 -0.46 -2.18 -25.19
CA LYS A 285 -1.63 -3.00 -25.52
C LYS A 285 -1.53 -3.54 -26.95
N GLY A 286 -1.65 -4.86 -27.11
CA GLY A 286 -1.56 -5.54 -28.41
C GLY A 286 -0.14 -5.92 -28.83
N ARG A 287 0.89 -5.57 -28.05
CA ARG A 287 2.24 -6.09 -28.24
C ARG A 287 2.36 -7.45 -27.56
N ASN A 288 2.87 -8.45 -28.28
CA ASN A 288 3.14 -9.78 -27.71
C ASN A 288 4.50 -9.78 -27.00
N ILE A 289 4.58 -9.13 -25.85
CA ILE A 289 5.81 -9.00 -25.05
C ILE A 289 5.91 -10.20 -24.11
N ASN A 290 7.06 -10.88 -24.15
CA ASN A 290 7.37 -11.93 -23.18
C ASN A 290 8.26 -11.36 -22.06
N PHE A 291 7.63 -10.87 -20.99
CA PHE A 291 8.33 -10.28 -19.85
C PHE A 291 9.20 -11.29 -19.08
N GLU A 292 8.85 -12.58 -19.07
CA GLU A 292 9.70 -13.64 -18.48
C GLU A 292 11.06 -13.73 -19.17
N ARG A 293 11.05 -13.62 -20.50
CA ARG A 293 12.27 -13.65 -21.31
C ARG A 293 13.02 -12.33 -21.28
N GLU A 294 12.29 -11.21 -21.33
CA GLU A 294 12.88 -9.89 -21.49
C GLU A 294 13.34 -9.27 -20.17
N LEU A 295 12.72 -9.64 -19.05
CA LEU A 295 13.02 -9.18 -17.70
C LEU A 295 13.04 -10.36 -16.70
N PRO A 296 13.99 -11.30 -16.82
CA PRO A 296 13.96 -12.59 -16.09
C PRO A 296 14.12 -12.46 -14.58
N THR A 297 14.62 -11.33 -14.08
CA THR A 297 14.81 -11.06 -12.66
C THR A 297 13.70 -10.17 -12.09
N LEU A 298 12.70 -9.80 -12.88
CA LEU A 298 11.61 -8.91 -12.46
C LEU A 298 10.86 -9.47 -11.25
N HIS A 299 10.58 -8.60 -10.28
CA HIS A 299 9.76 -8.97 -9.14
C HIS A 299 8.44 -9.60 -9.57
N THR A 300 8.13 -10.76 -9.00
CA THR A 300 7.01 -11.61 -9.44
C THR A 300 5.67 -10.88 -9.36
N PHE A 301 5.47 -9.94 -8.43
CA PHE A 301 4.24 -9.13 -8.37
C PHE A 301 4.05 -8.23 -9.58
N VAL A 302 5.13 -7.58 -10.03
CA VAL A 302 5.09 -6.74 -11.22
C VAL A 302 4.82 -7.63 -12.43
N GLN A 303 5.56 -8.72 -12.57
CA GLN A 303 5.41 -9.68 -13.66
C GLN A 303 3.97 -10.22 -13.79
N SER A 304 3.38 -10.68 -12.69
CA SER A 304 2.00 -11.18 -12.66
C SER A 304 0.95 -10.10 -12.92
N ALA A 305 1.23 -8.85 -12.55
CA ALA A 305 0.38 -7.72 -12.88
C ALA A 305 0.46 -7.37 -14.38
N LEU A 306 1.64 -7.44 -14.98
CA LEU A 306 1.84 -7.23 -16.42
C LEU A 306 1.09 -8.24 -17.26
N LEU A 307 1.13 -9.53 -16.87
CA LEU A 307 0.37 -10.60 -17.55
C LEU A 307 -1.15 -10.34 -17.52
N ARG A 308 -1.64 -9.63 -16.50
CA ARG A 308 -3.05 -9.23 -16.36
C ARG A 308 -3.40 -7.90 -17.03
N GLY A 309 -2.41 -7.18 -17.57
CA GLY A 309 -2.60 -5.88 -18.20
C GLY A 309 -2.98 -4.75 -17.24
N SER A 310 -2.82 -4.93 -15.93
CA SER A 310 -3.08 -3.88 -14.93
C SER A 310 -2.23 -4.08 -13.68
N LEU A 311 -1.74 -2.97 -13.11
CA LEU A 311 -0.97 -2.96 -11.87
C LEU A 311 -1.83 -2.44 -10.72
N ASN A 312 -1.99 -3.28 -9.69
CA ASN A 312 -2.57 -2.88 -8.42
C ASN A 312 -1.55 -2.07 -7.58
N GLU A 313 -1.99 -1.56 -6.43
CA GLU A 313 -1.16 -0.73 -5.55
C GLU A 313 0.16 -1.40 -5.15
N SER A 314 0.10 -2.63 -4.66
CA SER A 314 1.31 -3.38 -4.28
C SER A 314 2.26 -3.54 -5.47
N ALA A 315 1.76 -3.90 -6.65
CA ALA A 315 2.59 -4.02 -7.84
C ALA A 315 3.20 -2.68 -8.29
N ARG A 316 2.57 -1.54 -7.99
CA ARG A 316 3.15 -0.21 -8.26
C ARG A 316 4.29 0.15 -7.31
N LYS A 317 4.19 -0.19 -6.02
CA LYS A 317 5.28 -0.08 -5.03
C LYS A 317 6.51 -0.87 -5.49
N GLU A 318 6.27 -2.14 -5.85
CA GLU A 318 7.30 -3.00 -6.40
C GLU A 318 7.89 -2.48 -7.72
N LEU A 319 7.05 -1.94 -8.61
CA LEU A 319 7.52 -1.32 -9.85
C LEU A 319 8.39 -0.10 -9.59
N PHE A 320 8.03 0.75 -8.61
CA PHE A 320 8.88 1.88 -8.22
C PHE A 320 10.25 1.39 -7.75
N ALA A 321 10.30 0.45 -6.82
CA ALA A 321 11.54 -0.10 -6.29
C ALA A 321 12.39 -0.76 -7.39
N GLU A 322 11.77 -1.51 -8.31
CA GLU A 322 12.45 -2.16 -9.43
C GLU A 322 12.97 -1.19 -10.50
N ILE A 323 12.21 -0.11 -10.79
CA ILE A 323 12.71 0.95 -11.67
C ILE A 323 13.82 1.72 -10.96
N TYR A 324 13.67 2.07 -9.69
CA TYR A 324 14.66 2.85 -8.94
C TYR A 324 16.00 2.13 -8.80
N GLN A 325 15.99 0.83 -8.49
CA GLN A 325 17.14 0.14 -7.91
C GLN A 325 18.44 0.25 -8.72
N SER A 326 19.55 0.43 -7.99
CA SER A 326 20.90 0.56 -8.51
C SER A 326 21.67 -0.76 -8.63
N GLY A 327 21.15 -1.85 -8.03
CA GLY A 327 21.83 -3.15 -7.92
C GLY A 327 21.69 -4.04 -9.16
N ASP A 328 20.61 -3.89 -9.93
CA ASP A 328 20.36 -4.58 -11.21
C ASP A 328 20.04 -3.55 -12.30
N ALA A 329 21.06 -2.82 -12.72
CA ALA A 329 20.94 -1.79 -13.76
C ALA A 329 20.33 -2.31 -15.07
N PRO A 330 20.64 -3.55 -15.55
CA PRO A 330 19.98 -4.12 -16.73
C PRO A 330 18.46 -4.27 -16.58
N LEU A 331 17.98 -4.78 -15.43
CA LEU A 331 16.54 -4.87 -15.17
C LEU A 331 15.90 -3.48 -15.13
N ALA A 332 16.52 -2.56 -14.40
CA ALA A 332 16.02 -1.20 -14.26
C ALA A 332 15.94 -0.47 -15.62
N GLU A 333 16.95 -0.63 -16.48
CA GLU A 333 16.97 -0.09 -17.85
C GLU A 333 15.96 -0.81 -18.75
N GLY A 334 15.82 -2.13 -18.62
CA GLY A 334 14.81 -2.92 -19.30
C GLY A 334 13.39 -2.43 -18.98
N LEU A 335 13.08 -2.25 -17.70
CA LEU A 335 11.78 -1.74 -17.26
C LEU A 335 11.47 -0.35 -17.83
N ARG A 336 12.45 0.55 -17.88
CA ARG A 336 12.27 1.89 -18.46
C ARG A 336 11.92 1.89 -19.95
N ARG A 337 12.25 0.83 -20.69
CA ARG A 337 11.84 0.69 -22.09
C ARG A 337 10.35 0.38 -22.23
N TYR A 338 9.76 -0.29 -21.25
CA TYR A 338 8.32 -0.56 -21.22
C TYR A 338 7.55 0.51 -20.45
N PHE A 339 8.19 1.12 -19.45
CA PHE A 339 7.63 2.15 -18.57
C PHE A 339 8.36 3.50 -18.73
N PRO A 340 8.44 4.08 -19.95
CA PRO A 340 9.20 5.31 -20.17
C PRO A 340 8.57 6.52 -19.45
N THR A 341 7.24 6.62 -19.43
CA THR A 341 6.53 7.73 -18.77
C THR A 341 6.71 7.64 -17.25
N THR A 342 6.51 6.44 -16.69
CA THR A 342 6.68 6.18 -15.25
C THR A 342 8.13 6.40 -14.82
N GLY A 343 9.10 5.90 -15.61
CA GLY A 343 10.52 6.10 -15.34
C GLY A 343 10.93 7.57 -15.34
N ALA A 344 10.43 8.35 -16.31
CA ALA A 344 10.66 9.79 -16.38
C ALA A 344 10.04 10.56 -15.20
N LEU A 345 8.85 10.16 -14.76
CA LEU A 345 8.20 10.74 -13.59
C LEU A 345 9.02 10.49 -12.31
N ILE A 346 9.54 9.28 -12.13
CA ILE A 346 10.45 8.96 -11.02
C ILE A 346 11.70 9.86 -11.09
N ASP A 347 12.32 9.96 -12.27
CA ASP A 347 13.50 10.82 -12.49
C ASP A 347 13.25 12.27 -12.09
N GLN A 348 12.17 12.84 -12.59
CA GLN A 348 11.78 14.22 -12.30
C GLN A 348 11.56 14.43 -10.80
N THR A 349 10.88 13.49 -10.15
CA THR A 349 10.57 13.55 -8.72
C THR A 349 11.84 13.50 -7.88
N LEU A 350 12.74 12.55 -8.15
CA LEU A 350 14.03 12.45 -7.45
C LEU A 350 14.90 13.70 -7.67
N ALA A 351 14.99 14.18 -8.91
CA ALA A 351 15.77 15.38 -9.23
C ALA A 351 15.24 16.63 -8.50
N SER A 352 13.92 16.79 -8.42
CA SER A 352 13.29 17.90 -7.67
C SER A 352 13.61 17.89 -6.17
N ARG A 353 14.01 16.73 -5.64
CA ARG A 353 14.43 16.53 -4.24
C ARG A 353 15.94 16.52 -4.05
N GLY A 354 16.71 16.78 -5.12
CA GLY A 354 18.17 16.73 -5.08
C GLY A 354 18.76 15.32 -4.94
N ILE A 355 17.97 14.28 -5.23
CA ILE A 355 18.38 12.88 -5.09
C ILE A 355 19.02 12.42 -6.40
N GLY A 356 20.31 12.06 -6.33
CA GLY A 356 21.04 11.46 -7.45
C GLY A 356 20.78 9.95 -7.56
N ARG A 357 20.78 9.41 -8.78
CA ARG A 357 20.65 7.95 -9.01
C ARG A 357 21.95 7.15 -8.84
N LYS A 358 23.10 7.82 -8.72
CA LYS A 358 24.42 7.16 -8.71
C LYS A 358 25.10 7.30 -7.34
N PRO A 359 25.75 6.25 -6.82
CA PRO A 359 26.97 6.45 -6.03
C PRO A 359 28.01 7.05 -6.98
N GLN A 360 28.72 8.09 -6.53
CA GLN A 360 29.89 8.56 -7.28
C GLN A 360 30.83 7.38 -7.51
N THR A 361 31.21 7.21 -8.77
CA THR A 361 32.22 6.25 -9.23
C THR A 361 33.51 6.45 -8.45
N TRP A 362 34.12 5.34 -8.03
CA TRP A 362 35.57 5.28 -7.87
C TRP A 362 36.19 4.89 -9.21
#